data_AF-A0A078HD93-F1
#
_entry.id   AF-A0A078HD93-F1
#
_cell.length_a   1.000
_cell.length_b   1.000
_cell.length_c   1.000
_cell.angle_alpha   90.00
_cell.angle_beta   90.00
_cell.angle_gamma   90.00
#
_symmetry.space_group_name_H-M   'P 1'
#
loop_
_entity.id
_entity.type
_entity.pdbx_description
1 polymer ?
#
loop_
_entity_poly.entity_id
_entity_poly.type
_entity_poly.pdbx_seq_one_letter_code
_entity_poly.pdbx_strand_id
1 'polypeptide(L)'
;MAAMISFCFQSCFIFALLFFFSTLFLFAFLFKKPKNDLPPSPPSLPVIDFLLLFASIHKTFEKITSTYGPFLQLRILNLRIVLVSSASVIHEIFKAQDINVSSRGAVAIDECMVFGSFGFIRAPYGDYWKFMKKLIMTKVLGPQALERSRGVREVELERRSIKICWIRRRRKRAWI
;
A
#
# COMPACT_ATOMS: atom_id res chain seq x y z
N MET A 1 20.93 -34.64 -55.10
CA MET A 1 21.48 -34.04 -53.86
C MET A 1 21.07 -32.57 -53.70
N ALA A 2 21.31 -31.68 -54.67
CA ALA A 2 20.94 -30.26 -54.57
C ALA A 2 19.43 -29.97 -54.36
N ALA A 3 18.54 -30.72 -55.02
CA ALA A 3 17.09 -30.55 -54.87
C ALA A 3 16.58 -30.93 -53.46
N MET A 4 17.18 -31.94 -52.82
CA MET A 4 16.83 -32.33 -51.46
C MET A 4 17.28 -31.28 -50.43
N ILE A 5 18.45 -30.68 -50.64
CA ILE A 5 18.97 -29.61 -49.79
C ILE A 5 18.07 -28.36 -49.88
N SER A 6 17.63 -28.00 -51.09
CA SER A 6 16.71 -26.87 -51.31
C SER A 6 15.34 -27.10 -50.63
N PHE A 7 14.81 -28.33 -50.69
CA PHE A 7 13.55 -28.68 -50.02
C PHE A 7 13.64 -28.63 -48.48
N CYS A 8 14.74 -29.11 -47.92
CA CYS A 8 15.00 -29.00 -46.48
C CYS A 8 15.14 -27.53 -46.04
N PHE A 9 15.86 -26.71 -46.81
CA PHE A 9 16.04 -25.30 -46.50
C PHE A 9 14.70 -24.53 -46.51
N GLN A 10 13.87 -24.79 -47.53
CA GLN A 10 12.53 -24.21 -47.63
C GLN A 10 11.63 -24.63 -46.45
N SER A 11 11.69 -25.91 -46.07
CA SER A 11 10.91 -26.43 -44.94
C SER A 11 11.33 -25.80 -43.61
N CYS A 12 12.64 -25.71 -43.35
CA CYS A 12 13.19 -25.06 -42.16
C CYS A 12 12.80 -23.58 -42.07
N PHE A 13 12.81 -22.87 -43.20
CA PHE A 13 12.41 -21.46 -43.26
C PHE A 13 10.93 -21.26 -42.90
N ILE A 14 10.04 -22.14 -43.39
CA ILE A 14 8.62 -22.10 -43.05
C ILE A 14 8.38 -22.36 -41.56
N PHE A 15 9.05 -23.36 -40.97
CA PHE A 15 8.94 -23.62 -39.53
C PHE A 15 9.45 -22.47 -38.66
N ALA A 16 10.55 -21.82 -39.06
CA ALA A 16 11.08 -20.65 -38.36
C ALA A 16 10.10 -19.47 -38.38
N LEU A 17 9.47 -19.21 -39.54
CA LEU A 17 8.44 -18.17 -39.66
C LEU A 17 7.21 -18.50 -38.81
N LEU A 18 6.71 -19.74 -38.85
CA LEU A 18 5.56 -20.15 -38.03
C LEU A 18 5.84 -19.99 -36.52
N PHE A 19 7.04 -20.33 -36.08
CA PHE A 19 7.45 -20.14 -34.69
C PHE A 19 7.55 -18.66 -34.31
N PHE A 20 8.10 -17.83 -35.20
CA PHE A 20 8.19 -16.39 -35.01
C PHE A 20 6.80 -15.73 -34.92
N PHE A 21 5.88 -16.05 -35.82
CA PHE A 21 4.52 -15.54 -35.78
C PHE A 21 3.73 -16.04 -34.56
N SER A 22 3.91 -17.30 -34.18
CA SER A 22 3.27 -17.87 -32.98
C SER A 22 3.73 -17.18 -31.69
N THR A 23 5.03 -16.96 -31.54
CA THR A 23 5.58 -16.24 -30.37
C THR A 23 5.15 -14.78 -30.35
N LEU A 24 5.09 -14.11 -31.50
CA LEU A 24 4.61 -12.72 -31.62
C LEU A 24 3.11 -12.62 -31.32
N PHE A 25 2.31 -13.61 -31.74
CA PHE A 25 0.88 -13.68 -31.42
C PHE A 25 0.63 -13.94 -29.93
N LEU A 26 1.38 -14.88 -29.32
CA LEU A 26 1.34 -15.13 -27.88
C LEU A 26 1.75 -13.89 -27.09
N PHE A 27 2.81 -13.19 -27.51
CA PHE A 27 3.23 -11.93 -26.92
C PHE A 27 2.12 -10.88 -27.04
N ALA A 28 1.57 -10.66 -28.24
CA ALA A 28 0.48 -9.70 -28.43
C ALA A 28 -0.76 -10.04 -27.58
N PHE A 29 -1.06 -11.32 -27.37
CA PHE A 29 -2.17 -11.75 -26.52
C PHE A 29 -1.88 -11.56 -25.03
N LEU A 30 -0.65 -11.83 -24.57
CA LEU A 30 -0.22 -11.62 -23.19
C LEU A 30 -0.12 -10.13 -22.82
N PHE A 31 0.22 -9.29 -23.79
CA PHE A 31 0.34 -7.83 -23.61
C PHE A 31 -0.91 -7.05 -24.01
N LYS A 32 -1.97 -7.73 -24.50
CA LYS A 32 -3.29 -7.13 -24.66
C LYS A 32 -3.84 -6.79 -23.27
N LYS A 33 -3.70 -5.53 -22.88
CA LYS A 33 -4.37 -4.99 -21.70
C LYS A 33 -5.88 -5.16 -21.90
N PRO A 34 -6.60 -5.83 -21.00
CA PRO A 34 -8.05 -5.85 -21.06
C PRO A 34 -8.54 -4.41 -20.94
N LYS A 35 -9.38 -3.97 -21.89
CA LYS A 35 -10.17 -2.74 -21.78
C LYS A 35 -11.24 -2.99 -20.72
N ASN A 36 -10.85 -2.92 -19.46
CA ASN A 36 -11.80 -2.84 -18.37
C ASN A 36 -11.90 -1.38 -17.96
N ASP A 37 -13.05 -0.98 -17.40
CA ASP A 37 -13.35 0.32 -16.80
C ASP A 37 -12.51 0.57 -15.53
N LEU A 38 -11.21 0.38 -15.65
CA LEU A 38 -10.24 0.59 -14.60
C LEU A 38 -10.01 2.10 -14.44
N PRO A 39 -9.82 2.58 -13.21
CA PRO A 39 -9.45 3.96 -12.98
C PRO A 39 -8.21 4.33 -13.79
N PRO A 40 -8.05 5.60 -14.18
CA PRO A 40 -6.86 6.07 -14.87
C PRO A 40 -5.62 5.67 -14.05
N SER A 41 -4.68 4.99 -14.71
CA SER A 41 -3.39 4.59 -14.12
C SER A 41 -2.31 5.44 -14.75
N PRO A 42 -1.48 6.16 -13.97
CA PRO A 42 -0.30 6.80 -14.51
C PRO A 42 0.64 5.74 -15.15
N PRO A 43 1.45 6.13 -16.15
CA PRO A 43 2.42 5.24 -16.76
C PRO A 43 3.39 4.71 -15.68
N SER A 44 3.40 3.40 -15.49
CA SER A 44 4.12 2.75 -14.38
C SER A 44 5.65 2.83 -14.58
N LEU A 45 6.36 3.58 -13.73
CA LEU A 45 7.81 3.45 -13.55
C LEU A 45 8.08 2.65 -12.26
N PRO A 46 8.28 1.32 -12.37
CA PRO A 46 8.09 0.39 -11.25
C PRO A 46 9.09 0.49 -10.08
N VAL A 47 10.14 1.31 -10.17
CA VAL A 47 11.23 1.34 -9.17
C VAL A 47 11.47 2.73 -8.57
N ILE A 48 11.40 3.80 -9.37
CA ILE A 48 11.72 5.17 -8.93
C ILE A 48 10.58 5.76 -8.09
N ASP A 49 9.33 5.40 -8.38
CA ASP A 49 8.16 5.92 -7.69
C ASP A 49 8.04 5.42 -6.24
N PHE A 50 8.59 4.25 -5.92
CA PHE A 50 8.53 3.66 -4.57
C PHE A 50 9.44 4.38 -3.57
N LEU A 51 10.64 4.78 -3.99
CA LEU A 51 11.62 5.47 -3.14
C LEU A 51 11.13 6.87 -2.70
N LEU A 52 10.43 7.59 -3.59
CA LEU A 52 9.91 8.92 -3.28
C LEU A 52 8.77 8.91 -2.24
N LEU A 53 8.07 7.77 -2.09
CA LEU A 53 7.00 7.62 -1.10
C LEU A 53 7.54 7.55 0.33
N PHE A 54 8.72 6.97 0.56
CA PHE A 54 9.24 6.79 1.93
C PHE A 54 9.53 8.10 2.67
N ALA A 55 9.83 9.19 1.97
CA ALA A 55 10.14 10.46 2.60
C ALA A 55 8.89 11.25 3.04
N SER A 56 7.82 11.24 2.24
CA SER A 56 6.56 11.97 2.53
C SER A 56 5.40 11.46 1.69
N ILE A 57 4.85 10.30 2.09
CA ILE A 57 3.74 9.61 1.39
C ILE A 57 2.59 10.56 1.02
N HIS A 58 2.13 11.38 1.99
CA HIS A 58 0.98 12.26 1.81
C HIS A 58 1.20 13.33 0.72
N LYS A 59 2.39 13.96 0.69
CA LYS A 59 2.73 14.99 -0.31
C LYS A 59 2.87 14.40 -1.71
N THR A 60 3.45 13.21 -1.79
CA THR A 60 3.61 12.50 -3.07
C THR A 60 2.25 12.11 -3.65
N PHE A 61 1.33 11.58 -2.83
CA PHE A 61 -0.03 11.27 -3.26
C PHE A 61 -0.82 12.51 -3.70
N GLU A 62 -0.69 13.62 -2.96
CA GLU A 62 -1.32 14.89 -3.36
C GLU A 62 -0.87 15.32 -4.77
N LYS A 63 0.45 15.36 -5.01
CA LYS A 63 1.03 15.71 -6.33
C LYS A 63 0.58 14.78 -7.46
N ILE A 64 0.43 13.49 -7.16
CA ILE A 64 -0.08 12.52 -8.14
C ILE A 64 -1.55 12.82 -8.44
N THR A 65 -2.38 13.04 -7.41
CA THR A 65 -3.81 13.30 -7.60
C THR A 65 -4.08 14.63 -8.29
N SER A 66 -3.25 15.66 -8.07
CA SER A 66 -3.37 16.93 -8.78
C SER A 66 -3.03 16.81 -10.28
N THR A 67 -2.22 15.81 -10.66
CA THR A 67 -1.77 15.62 -12.04
C THR A 67 -2.70 14.68 -12.83
N TYR A 68 -3.14 13.59 -12.21
CA TYR A 68 -3.90 12.52 -12.88
C TYR A 68 -5.39 12.46 -12.47
N GLY A 69 -5.79 13.21 -11.45
CA GLY A 69 -7.16 13.30 -10.97
C GLY A 69 -7.41 12.67 -9.59
N PRO A 70 -8.63 12.81 -9.07
CA PRO A 70 -8.95 12.42 -7.69
C PRO A 70 -9.23 10.93 -7.47
N PHE A 71 -9.30 10.12 -8.53
CA PHE A 71 -9.55 8.68 -8.45
C PHE A 71 -8.63 7.96 -9.45
N LEU A 72 -7.63 7.25 -8.94
CA LEU A 72 -6.59 6.65 -9.77
C LEU A 72 -6.07 5.33 -9.20
N GLN A 73 -5.50 4.51 -10.07
CA GLN A 73 -4.89 3.24 -9.69
C GLN A 73 -3.36 3.32 -9.78
N LEU A 74 -2.69 3.03 -8.66
CA LEU A 74 -1.24 2.93 -8.56
C LEU A 74 -0.80 1.46 -8.53
N ARG A 75 0.33 1.19 -9.18
CA ARG A 75 1.03 -0.09 -9.06
C ARG A 75 2.36 0.15 -8.37
N ILE A 76 2.46 -0.27 -7.11
CA ILE A 76 3.67 -0.15 -6.32
C ILE A 76 4.28 -1.54 -6.22
N LEU A 77 5.46 -1.74 -6.82
CA LEU A 77 6.07 -3.06 -6.97
C LEU A 77 5.06 -4.05 -7.58
N ASN A 78 4.66 -5.08 -6.82
CA ASN A 78 3.65 -6.07 -7.24
C ASN A 78 2.26 -5.82 -6.61
N LEU A 79 2.07 -4.74 -5.86
CA LEU A 79 0.81 -4.40 -5.19
C LEU A 79 0.02 -3.37 -6.01
N ARG A 80 -1.28 -3.61 -6.16
CA ARG A 80 -2.23 -2.66 -6.76
C ARG A 80 -2.89 -1.87 -5.64
N ILE A 81 -2.85 -0.54 -5.73
CA ILE A 81 -3.40 0.38 -4.75
C ILE A 81 -4.33 1.33 -5.49
N VAL A 82 -5.54 1.54 -4.96
CA VAL A 82 -6.45 2.56 -5.47
C VAL A 82 -6.32 3.79 -4.58
N LEU A 83 -6.00 4.93 -5.18
CA LEU A 83 -5.89 6.21 -4.50
C LEU A 83 -7.15 7.03 -4.77
N VAL A 84 -7.78 7.47 -3.70
CA VAL A 84 -8.99 8.29 -3.73
C VAL A 84 -8.74 9.57 -2.94
N SER A 85 -8.89 10.73 -3.60
CA SER A 85 -8.69 12.07 -3.04
C SER A 85 -10.02 12.83 -2.86
N SER A 86 -11.10 12.37 -3.49
CA SER A 86 -12.42 13.02 -3.37
C SER A 86 -13.22 12.48 -2.17
N ALA A 87 -13.70 13.39 -1.32
CA ALA A 87 -14.54 13.06 -0.18
C ALA A 87 -15.88 12.42 -0.58
N SER A 88 -16.50 12.85 -1.70
CA SER A 88 -17.77 12.27 -2.17
C SER A 88 -17.61 10.81 -2.57
N VAL A 89 -16.55 10.50 -3.31
CA VAL A 89 -16.22 9.14 -3.76
C VAL A 89 -15.86 8.25 -2.58
N ILE A 90 -15.07 8.76 -1.63
CA ILE A 90 -14.75 8.05 -0.39
C ILE A 90 -16.04 7.71 0.37
N HIS A 91 -16.95 8.67 0.53
CA HIS A 91 -18.22 8.44 1.22
C HIS A 91 -19.07 7.35 0.53
N GLU A 92 -19.17 7.37 -0.79
CA GLU A 92 -19.87 6.32 -1.55
C GLU A 92 -19.23 4.94 -1.37
N ILE A 93 -17.90 4.86 -1.41
CA ILE A 93 -17.15 3.61 -1.19
C ILE A 93 -17.38 3.09 0.23
N PHE A 94 -17.25 3.94 1.25
CA PHE A 94 -17.47 3.54 2.64
C PHE A 94 -18.94 3.29 2.96
N LYS A 95 -19.89 3.76 2.16
CA LYS A 95 -21.31 3.44 2.32
C LYS A 95 -21.67 2.12 1.65
N ALA A 96 -21.15 1.86 0.45
CA ALA A 96 -21.50 0.70 -0.35
C ALA A 96 -20.64 -0.54 -0.07
N GLN A 97 -19.38 -0.34 0.34
CA GLN A 97 -18.37 -1.41 0.46
C GLN A 97 -17.58 -1.32 1.76
N ASP A 98 -18.22 -0.89 2.85
CA ASP A 98 -17.59 -0.73 4.17
C ASP A 98 -16.84 -1.98 4.63
N ILE A 99 -17.46 -3.16 4.54
CA ILE A 99 -16.88 -4.44 4.99
C ILE A 99 -15.65 -4.81 4.15
N ASN A 100 -15.75 -4.65 2.83
CA ASN A 100 -14.67 -5.01 1.90
C ASN A 100 -13.45 -4.12 2.08
N VAL A 101 -13.66 -2.82 2.31
CA VAL A 101 -12.58 -1.84 2.54
C VAL A 101 -12.05 -1.91 3.96
N SER A 102 -12.87 -2.33 4.93
CA SER A 102 -12.46 -2.49 6.33
C SER A 102 -11.56 -3.70 6.57
N SER A 103 -11.59 -4.69 5.67
CA SER A 103 -10.74 -5.87 5.77
C SER A 103 -9.28 -5.51 5.48
N ARG A 104 -8.43 -5.56 6.51
CA ARG A 104 -6.99 -5.38 6.37
C ARG A 104 -6.39 -6.73 5.98
N GLY A 105 -6.10 -6.94 4.70
CA GLY A 105 -5.43 -8.15 4.24
C GLY A 105 -4.10 -8.39 4.99
N ALA A 106 -3.74 -9.65 5.17
CA ALA A 106 -2.46 -10.02 5.79
C ALA A 106 -1.31 -9.48 4.93
N VAL A 107 -0.63 -8.44 5.42
CA VAL A 107 0.62 -7.97 4.79
C VAL A 107 1.68 -9.04 5.09
N ALA A 108 2.31 -9.61 4.07
CA ALA A 108 3.30 -10.70 4.16
C ALA A 108 4.52 -10.44 5.09
N ILE A 109 4.62 -9.26 5.71
CA ILE A 109 5.65 -8.86 6.67
C ILE A 109 5.28 -9.34 8.10
N ASP A 110 4.37 -10.30 8.24
CA ASP A 110 3.80 -10.71 9.55
C ASP A 110 4.72 -11.63 10.39
N GLU A 111 5.86 -12.08 9.86
CA GLU A 111 6.85 -12.87 10.61
C GLU A 111 7.84 -11.99 11.39
N CYS A 112 7.41 -10.82 11.85
CA CYS A 112 8.28 -9.98 12.69
C CYS A 112 8.28 -10.50 14.13
N MET A 113 9.31 -11.31 14.46
CA MET A 113 9.57 -11.99 15.75
C MET A 113 9.45 -11.14 17.03
N VAL A 114 9.43 -9.81 16.94
CA VAL A 114 9.52 -8.92 18.12
C VAL A 114 8.17 -8.72 18.82
N PHE A 115 7.07 -8.78 18.06
CA PHE A 115 5.71 -8.77 18.57
C PHE A 115 4.93 -9.73 17.69
N GLY A 116 4.74 -10.99 18.13
CA GLY A 116 3.93 -11.97 17.42
C GLY A 116 2.58 -11.37 16.99
N SER A 117 1.96 -11.94 15.93
CA SER A 117 0.82 -11.38 15.20
C SER A 117 0.02 -10.39 16.05
N PHE A 118 0.03 -9.10 15.69
CA PHE A 118 -0.67 -8.03 16.41
C PHE A 118 -2.18 -8.31 16.46
N GLY A 119 -2.59 -9.17 17.39
CA GLY A 119 -3.62 -10.19 17.17
C GLY A 119 -5.04 -9.69 16.96
N PHE A 120 -5.31 -8.40 17.15
CA PHE A 120 -6.58 -7.75 16.76
C PHE A 120 -6.38 -6.53 15.84
N ILE A 121 -5.23 -5.86 15.87
CA ILE A 121 -4.96 -4.66 15.05
C ILE A 121 -4.92 -5.03 13.56
N ARG A 122 -4.37 -6.22 13.27
CA ARG A 122 -4.28 -6.79 11.93
C ARG A 122 -5.31 -7.90 11.67
N ALA A 123 -6.22 -8.16 12.61
CA ALA A 123 -7.24 -9.19 12.41
C ALA A 123 -8.19 -8.78 11.27
N PRO A 124 -8.64 -9.74 10.44
CA PRO A 124 -9.65 -9.48 9.44
C PRO A 124 -10.94 -9.00 10.11
N TYR A 125 -11.74 -8.24 9.38
CA TYR A 125 -13.02 -7.77 9.88
C TYR A 125 -13.94 -8.96 10.17
N GLY A 126 -14.43 -9.06 11.41
CA GLY A 126 -15.24 -10.19 11.87
C GLY A 126 -15.64 -10.01 13.34
N ASP A 127 -16.31 -11.02 13.91
CA ASP A 127 -16.85 -10.93 15.27
C ASP A 127 -15.77 -10.76 16.34
N TYR A 128 -14.62 -11.42 16.15
CA TYR A 128 -13.46 -11.23 17.01
C TYR A 128 -12.94 -9.78 16.99
N TRP A 129 -12.78 -9.19 15.80
CA TRP A 129 -12.34 -7.78 15.69
C TRP A 129 -13.36 -6.82 16.31
N LYS A 130 -14.67 -7.04 16.06
CA LYS A 130 -15.75 -6.23 16.63
C LYS A 130 -15.76 -6.31 18.16
N PHE A 131 -15.60 -7.51 18.73
CA PHE A 131 -15.52 -7.74 20.17
C PHE A 131 -14.32 -7.00 20.78
N MET A 132 -13.12 -7.19 20.21
CA MET A 132 -11.90 -6.54 20.68
C MET A 132 -11.99 -5.01 20.60
N LYS A 133 -12.51 -4.47 19.48
CA LYS A 133 -12.76 -3.03 19.34
C LYS A 133 -13.70 -2.52 20.44
N LYS A 134 -14.81 -3.21 20.70
CA LYS A 134 -15.76 -2.83 21.76
C LYS A 134 -15.10 -2.86 23.13
N LEU A 135 -14.32 -3.89 23.44
CA LEU A 135 -13.61 -4.03 24.71
C LEU A 135 -12.61 -2.89 24.92
N ILE A 136 -11.79 -2.58 23.92
CA ILE A 136 -10.80 -1.50 24.00
C ILE A 136 -11.48 -0.15 24.16
N MET A 137 -12.48 0.15 23.32
CA MET A 137 -13.17 1.44 23.37
C MET A 137 -13.94 1.66 24.67
N THR A 138 -14.43 0.60 25.31
CA THR A 138 -15.21 0.72 26.55
C THR A 138 -14.36 0.65 27.82
N LYS A 139 -13.34 -0.22 27.86
CA LYS A 139 -12.58 -0.50 29.09
C LYS A 139 -11.21 0.17 29.14
N VAL A 140 -10.57 0.40 27.99
CA VAL A 140 -9.20 0.93 27.93
C VAL A 140 -9.19 2.40 27.54
N LEU A 141 -9.93 2.76 26.50
CA LEU A 141 -10.03 4.12 25.96
C LEU A 141 -11.35 4.81 26.34
N GLY A 142 -12.15 4.18 27.20
CA GLY A 142 -13.41 4.74 27.67
C GLY A 142 -13.19 5.95 28.60
N PRO A 143 -14.20 6.81 28.79
CA PRO A 143 -14.09 8.02 29.62
C PRO A 143 -13.58 7.72 31.04
N GLN A 144 -14.08 6.66 31.66
CA GLN A 144 -13.66 6.26 33.01
C GLN A 144 -12.19 5.82 33.08
N ALA A 145 -11.70 5.12 32.06
CA ALA A 145 -10.29 4.73 31.99
C ALA A 145 -9.37 5.94 31.73
N LEU A 146 -9.87 6.91 30.95
CA LEU A 146 -9.17 8.17 30.70
C LEU A 146 -9.03 9.00 31.98
N GLU A 147 -10.08 9.08 32.79
CA GLU A 147 -10.03 9.77 34.09
C GLU A 147 -9.11 9.05 35.08
N ARG A 148 -9.20 7.71 35.18
CA ARG A 148 -8.30 6.92 36.05
C ARG A 148 -6.82 7.10 35.70
N SER A 149 -6.50 7.25 34.41
CA SER A 149 -5.13 7.45 33.94
C SER A 149 -4.68 8.91 33.94
N ARG A 150 -5.53 9.87 34.35
CA ARG A 150 -5.23 11.30 34.30
C ARG A 150 -4.00 11.68 35.12
N GLY A 151 -3.94 11.25 36.39
CA GLY A 151 -2.81 11.60 37.27
C GLY A 151 -1.46 11.11 36.76
N VAL A 152 -1.40 9.89 36.23
CA VAL A 152 -0.17 9.34 35.63
C VAL A 152 0.25 10.15 34.40
N ARG A 153 -0.72 10.55 33.54
CA ARG A 153 -0.44 11.38 32.36
C ARG A 153 0.09 12.75 32.76
N GLU A 154 -0.47 13.37 33.78
CA GLU A 154 0.00 14.68 34.28
C GLU A 154 1.45 14.60 34.77
N VAL A 155 1.80 13.58 35.56
CA VAL A 155 3.18 13.35 36.04
C VAL A 155 4.14 13.12 34.87
N GLU A 156 3.78 12.30 33.88
CA GLU A 156 4.67 12.04 32.74
C GLU A 156 4.82 13.26 31.82
N LEU A 157 3.80 14.11 31.70
CA LEU A 157 3.89 15.38 30.99
C LEU A 157 4.84 16.36 31.69
N GLU A 158 4.77 16.45 33.02
CA GLU A 158 5.69 17.27 33.81
C GLU A 158 7.13 16.75 33.66
N ARG A 159 7.33 15.43 33.84
CA ARG A 159 8.63 14.78 33.72
C ARG A 159 9.24 14.99 32.33
N ARG A 160 8.44 14.86 31.26
CA ARG A 160 8.87 15.13 29.88
C ARG A 160 9.25 16.59 29.69
N SER A 161 8.48 17.52 30.25
CA SER A 161 8.75 18.97 30.17
C SER A 161 10.06 19.34 30.86
N ILE A 162 10.30 18.80 32.07
CA ILE A 162 11.57 18.96 32.79
C ILE A 162 12.73 18.41 31.95
N LYS A 163 12.58 17.21 31.38
CA LYS A 163 13.61 16.58 30.54
C LYS A 163 13.94 17.44 29.30
N ILE A 164 12.92 17.98 28.64
CA ILE A 164 13.10 18.89 27.48
C ILE A 164 13.84 20.17 27.91
N CYS A 165 13.47 20.78 29.04
CA CYS A 165 14.16 21.95 29.58
C CYS A 165 15.64 21.65 29.86
N TRP A 166 15.91 20.50 30.48
CA TRP A 166 17.27 20.04 30.77
C TRP A 166 18.11 19.85 29.49
N ILE A 167 17.54 19.18 28.47
CA ILE A 167 18.18 18.99 27.16
C ILE A 167 18.48 20.34 26.49
N ARG A 168 17.52 21.28 26.52
CA ARG A 168 17.67 22.60 25.91
C ARG A 168 18.75 23.44 26.62
N ARG A 169 18.84 23.39 27.95
CA ARG A 169 19.93 24.01 28.73
C ARG A 169 21.29 23.37 28.46
N ARG A 170 21.35 22.04 28.35
CA ARG A 170 22.60 21.31 28.03
C ARG A 170 23.10 21.65 26.63
N ARG A 171 22.22 21.72 25.63
CA ARG A 171 22.59 22.21 24.29
C ARG A 171 23.15 23.62 24.37
N LYS A 172 22.46 24.57 25.02
CA LYS A 172 22.98 25.95 25.16
C LYS A 172 24.35 26.05 25.82
N ARG A 173 24.64 25.23 26.85
CA ARG A 173 25.95 25.17 27.52
C ARG A 173 27.05 24.46 26.72
N ALA A 174 26.71 23.74 25.64
CA ALA A 174 27.70 23.11 24.76
C ALA A 174 28.12 24.01 23.58
N TRP A 175 27.48 25.18 23.42
CA TRP A 175 27.78 26.18 22.39
C TRP A 175 28.37 27.48 22.98
N ILE A 176 28.69 27.48 24.28
CA ILE A 176 29.43 28.51 25.02
C ILE A 176 30.68 27.81 25.55
#